data_AF-A0A919JNH1-F1
#
_entry.id   AF-A0A919JNH1-F1
#
_cell.length_a   1.000
_cell.length_b   1.000
_cell.length_c   1.000
_cell.angle_alpha   90.00
_cell.angle_beta   90.00
_cell.angle_gamma   90.00
#
_symmetry.space_group_name_H-M   'P 1'
#
loop_
_entity.id
_entity.type
_entity.pdbx_description
1 polymer ?
#
loop_
_entity_poly.entity_id
_entity_poly.type
_entity_poly.pdbx_seq_one_letter_code
_entity_poly.pdbx_strand_id
1 'polypeptide(L)'
;MNPTVARRFPLIARPRPACTPLAQRVSDLQGRANLAHERRDVAAATAVFNLAALLASDCGLPDLARAWCHRLAAVALAHDSDPQHALEPIVNLARLHVRAGDGPAAWTLLEKLFQAIDTRTDITIDGLTVSAILLTDTPEAHLKARTWLWTVLLGTGAHALATAGRWDEASHRLREYKGVGARMLDGRQVTVIAHAMAGRHQQARAMLGATQPGEPWENAVTACLSLHVPTDDPADLVTTALAAYRALGPAESGLAVFHIRLSLTLIDALDSEHPAREQIAANLIRYAANDGYAARDLLAHPGRLGIATSRQIDQLTDLVTNCGLALGTMSPAHLATLSGALDTAESVIACQKRRRAHLPV
;
A
#
# COMPACT_ATOMS: atom_id res chain seq x y z
N MET A 1 22.60 -0.53 5.56
CA MET A 1 21.65 -0.89 4.50
C MET A 1 21.78 0.08 3.33
N ASN A 2 21.67 -0.39 2.09
CA ASN A 2 21.73 0.45 0.89
C ASN A 2 20.43 1.28 0.75
N PRO A 3 20.50 2.61 0.46
CA PRO A 3 19.31 3.47 0.33
C PRO A 3 18.27 2.98 -0.70
N THR A 4 18.73 2.43 -1.83
CA THR A 4 17.85 1.89 -2.88
C THR A 4 17.10 0.65 -2.40
N VAL A 5 17.77 -0.21 -1.64
CA VAL A 5 17.15 -1.38 -1.00
C VAL A 5 16.12 -0.94 0.04
N ALA A 6 16.48 0.02 0.89
CA ALA A 6 15.58 0.55 1.92
C ALA A 6 14.28 1.07 1.30
N ARG A 7 14.37 1.92 0.27
CA ARG A 7 13.18 2.49 -0.41
C ARG A 7 12.21 1.46 -0.98
N ARG A 8 12.69 0.28 -1.40
CA ARG A 8 11.84 -0.80 -1.94
C ARG A 8 11.46 -1.86 -0.91
N PHE A 9 11.97 -1.78 0.32
CA PHE A 9 11.82 -2.84 1.29
C PHE A 9 10.34 -3.17 1.54
N PRO A 10 9.94 -4.46 1.50
CA PRO A 10 8.53 -4.85 1.66
C PRO A 10 8.11 -4.71 3.13
N LEU A 11 7.46 -3.59 3.49
CA LEU A 11 7.05 -3.39 4.89
C LEU A 11 6.02 -4.43 5.37
N ILE A 12 4.94 -4.70 4.65
CA ILE A 12 3.96 -5.72 5.06
C ILE A 12 3.42 -6.46 3.84
N ALA A 13 3.06 -7.73 4.03
CA ALA A 13 2.25 -8.52 3.11
C ALA A 13 0.82 -7.96 3.00
N ARG A 14 0.66 -6.81 2.31
CA ARG A 14 -0.65 -6.19 2.09
C ARG A 14 -1.23 -6.62 0.74
N PRO A 15 -2.47 -7.13 0.71
CA PRO A 15 -3.15 -7.44 -0.54
C PRO A 15 -3.26 -6.22 -1.45
N ARG A 16 -2.97 -6.41 -2.74
CA ARG A 16 -3.16 -5.43 -3.81
C ARG A 16 -3.85 -6.12 -4.99
N PRO A 17 -4.83 -5.48 -5.65
CA PRO A 17 -5.41 -6.00 -6.88
C PRO A 17 -4.33 -6.30 -7.91
N ALA A 18 -4.50 -7.39 -8.66
CA ALA A 18 -3.59 -7.75 -9.75
C ALA A 18 -3.54 -6.64 -10.81
N CYS A 19 -2.34 -6.36 -11.31
CA CYS A 19 -2.15 -5.39 -12.39
C CYS A 19 -2.27 -6.09 -13.75
N THR A 20 -3.50 -6.35 -14.17
CA THR A 20 -3.82 -6.88 -15.50
C THR A 20 -3.85 -5.75 -16.55
N PRO A 21 -3.91 -6.07 -17.87
CA PRO A 21 -3.98 -5.06 -18.92
C PRO A 21 -5.09 -4.03 -18.71
N LEU A 22 -4.83 -2.77 -19.10
CA LEU A 22 -5.71 -1.63 -18.85
C LEU A 22 -7.15 -1.87 -19.34
N ALA A 23 -7.30 -2.36 -20.57
CA ALA A 23 -8.61 -2.63 -21.16
C ALA A 23 -9.42 -3.64 -20.32
N GLN A 24 -8.74 -4.67 -19.79
CA GLN A 24 -9.38 -5.66 -18.91
C GLN A 24 -9.82 -5.02 -17.60
N ARG A 25 -8.97 -4.23 -16.94
CA ARG A 25 -9.33 -3.55 -15.68
C ARG A 25 -10.49 -2.57 -15.83
N VAL A 26 -10.57 -1.88 -16.97
CA VAL A 26 -11.70 -0.99 -17.32
C VAL A 26 -12.99 -1.80 -17.49
N SER A 27 -12.95 -2.89 -18.26
CA SER A 27 -14.10 -3.79 -18.45
C SER A 27 -14.57 -4.41 -17.13
N ASP A 28 -13.64 -4.89 -16.30
CA ASP A 28 -13.93 -5.48 -15.01
C ASP A 28 -14.62 -4.47 -14.07
N LEU A 29 -14.20 -3.19 -14.10
CA LEU A 29 -14.82 -2.14 -13.30
C LEU A 29 -16.25 -1.84 -13.74
N GLN A 30 -16.51 -1.82 -15.05
CA GLN A 30 -17.87 -1.67 -15.57
C GLN A 30 -18.76 -2.84 -15.11
N GLY A 31 -18.28 -4.08 -15.22
CA GLY A 31 -18.99 -5.26 -14.75
C GLY A 31 -19.28 -5.22 -13.24
N ARG A 32 -18.31 -4.79 -12.44
CA ARG A 32 -18.48 -4.61 -10.98
C ARG A 32 -19.51 -3.54 -10.64
N ALA A 33 -19.54 -2.43 -11.37
CA ALA A 33 -20.53 -1.37 -11.15
C ALA A 33 -21.95 -1.86 -11.44
N ASN A 34 -22.14 -2.57 -12.55
CA ASN A 34 -23.45 -3.15 -12.89
C ASN A 34 -23.90 -4.16 -11.82
N LEU A 35 -23.00 -5.05 -11.39
CA LEU A 35 -23.32 -6.04 -10.35
C LEU A 35 -23.64 -5.39 -8.99
N ALA A 36 -22.89 -4.35 -8.62
CA ALA A 36 -23.16 -3.57 -7.41
C ALA A 36 -24.54 -2.92 -7.46
N HIS A 37 -24.94 -2.41 -8.63
CA HIS A 37 -26.25 -1.83 -8.84
C HIS A 37 -27.38 -2.86 -8.75
N GLU A 38 -27.26 -3.98 -9.46
CA GLU A 38 -28.23 -5.08 -9.43
C GLU A 38 -28.48 -5.60 -8.01
N ARG A 39 -27.40 -5.71 -7.22
CA ARG A 39 -27.45 -6.23 -5.85
C ARG A 39 -27.69 -5.16 -4.78
N ARG A 40 -27.70 -3.88 -5.17
CA ARG A 40 -27.69 -2.72 -4.25
C ARG A 40 -26.58 -2.82 -3.20
N ASP A 41 -25.42 -3.28 -3.63
CA ASP A 41 -24.25 -3.52 -2.78
C ASP A 41 -23.38 -2.26 -2.71
N VAL A 42 -23.53 -1.51 -1.61
CA VAL A 42 -22.77 -0.29 -1.35
C VAL A 42 -21.27 -0.57 -1.21
N ALA A 43 -20.88 -1.68 -0.59
CA ALA A 43 -19.46 -2.00 -0.42
C ALA A 43 -18.80 -2.26 -1.78
N ALA A 44 -19.50 -2.98 -2.67
CA ALA A 44 -19.03 -3.17 -4.04
C ALA A 44 -18.99 -1.86 -4.83
N ALA A 45 -19.97 -0.97 -4.67
CA ALA A 45 -19.99 0.35 -5.32
C ALA A 45 -18.82 1.24 -4.85
N THR A 46 -18.55 1.29 -3.54
CA THR A 46 -17.37 1.96 -2.98
C THR A 46 -16.07 1.38 -3.52
N ALA A 47 -16.00 0.05 -3.66
CA ALA A 47 -14.84 -0.61 -4.26
C ALA A 47 -14.60 -0.20 -5.72
N VAL A 48 -15.65 0.06 -6.52
CA VAL A 48 -15.52 0.57 -7.90
C VAL A 48 -14.81 1.92 -7.90
N PHE A 49 -15.19 2.85 -7.03
CA PHE A 49 -14.51 4.15 -6.89
C PHE A 49 -13.04 3.99 -6.51
N ASN A 50 -12.75 3.16 -5.49
CA ASN A 50 -11.38 2.92 -5.02
C ASN A 50 -10.49 2.34 -6.12
N LEU A 51 -11.02 1.38 -6.88
CA LEU A 51 -10.31 0.74 -7.99
C LEU A 51 -10.16 1.67 -9.20
N ALA A 52 -11.14 2.52 -9.49
CA ALA A 52 -11.04 3.52 -10.56
C ALA A 52 -9.95 4.56 -10.22
N ALA A 53 -9.95 5.10 -8.99
CA ALA A 53 -8.91 6.04 -8.55
C ALA A 53 -7.51 5.39 -8.54
N LEU A 54 -7.42 4.12 -8.13
CA LEU A 54 -6.21 3.32 -8.26
C LEU A 54 -5.73 3.23 -9.72
N LEU A 55 -6.64 2.91 -10.64
CA LEU A 55 -6.34 2.76 -12.07
C LEU A 55 -5.89 4.10 -12.69
N ALA A 56 -6.57 5.21 -12.40
CA ALA A 56 -6.13 6.53 -12.83
C ALA A 56 -4.74 6.89 -12.29
N SER A 57 -4.47 6.60 -11.01
CA SER A 57 -3.16 6.82 -10.40
C SER A 57 -2.08 5.95 -11.05
N ASP A 58 -2.38 4.68 -11.31
CA ASP A 58 -1.49 3.76 -12.02
C ASP A 58 -1.16 4.28 -13.43
N CYS A 59 -2.14 4.87 -14.13
CA CYS A 59 -1.96 5.49 -15.44
C CYS A 59 -1.21 6.83 -15.40
N GLY A 60 -0.80 7.33 -14.25
CA GLY A 60 -0.12 8.62 -14.13
C GLY A 60 -1.06 9.82 -14.31
N LEU A 61 -2.34 9.67 -13.92
CA LEU A 61 -3.36 10.72 -13.97
C LEU A 61 -3.76 11.13 -12.53
N PRO A 62 -2.88 11.78 -11.76
CA PRO A 62 -3.10 12.06 -10.34
C PRO A 62 -4.31 12.98 -10.10
N ASP A 63 -4.54 13.97 -10.96
CA ASP A 63 -5.68 14.89 -10.82
C ASP A 63 -7.02 14.17 -11.04
N LEU A 64 -7.06 13.23 -11.97
CA LEU A 64 -8.25 12.41 -12.21
C LEU A 64 -8.51 11.46 -11.04
N ALA A 65 -7.47 10.80 -10.53
CA ALA A 65 -7.57 9.94 -9.36
C ALA A 65 -8.07 10.74 -8.14
N ARG A 66 -7.54 11.95 -7.94
CA ARG A 66 -7.96 12.89 -6.90
C ARG A 66 -9.42 13.29 -7.09
N ALA A 67 -9.84 13.67 -8.29
CA ALA A 67 -11.23 14.05 -8.56
C ALA A 67 -12.22 12.91 -8.23
N TRP A 68 -11.87 11.66 -8.52
CA TRP A 68 -12.71 10.51 -8.19
C TRP A 68 -12.72 10.18 -6.69
N CYS A 69 -11.60 10.34 -5.97
CA CYS A 69 -11.59 10.28 -4.51
C CYS A 69 -12.47 11.37 -3.88
N HIS A 70 -12.43 12.59 -4.42
CA HIS A 70 -13.30 13.71 -4.00
C HIS A 70 -14.78 13.38 -4.19
N ARG A 71 -15.14 12.86 -5.37
CA ARG A 71 -16.50 12.45 -5.69
C ARG A 71 -17.02 11.38 -4.71
N LEU A 72 -16.21 10.35 -4.42
CA LEU A 72 -16.57 9.35 -3.41
C LEU A 72 -16.69 9.96 -2.00
N ALA A 73 -15.76 10.84 -1.61
CA ALA A 73 -15.79 11.48 -0.31
C ALA A 73 -17.04 12.31 -0.09
N ALA A 74 -17.46 13.08 -1.10
CA ALA A 74 -18.66 13.91 -1.03
C ALA A 74 -19.92 13.06 -0.79
N VAL A 75 -20.10 11.96 -1.55
CA VAL A 75 -21.27 11.08 -1.37
C VAL A 75 -21.20 10.32 -0.05
N ALA A 76 -20.03 9.82 0.36
CA ALA A 76 -19.85 9.05 1.59
C ALA A 76 -20.07 9.91 2.85
N LEU A 77 -19.51 11.13 2.89
CA LEU A 77 -19.71 12.06 4.01
C LEU A 77 -21.18 12.52 4.14
N ALA A 78 -21.94 12.50 3.05
CA ALA A 78 -23.36 12.88 3.06
C ALA A 78 -24.29 11.73 3.49
N HIS A 79 -23.98 10.49 3.10
CA HIS A 79 -24.93 9.36 3.17
C HIS A 79 -24.51 8.22 4.12
N ASP A 80 -23.22 8.08 4.42
CA ASP A 80 -22.76 6.99 5.27
C ASP A 80 -22.94 7.32 6.77
N SER A 81 -23.31 6.29 7.52
CA SER A 81 -23.41 6.31 8.97
C SER A 81 -22.21 5.62 9.62
N ASP A 82 -21.43 4.84 8.87
CA ASP A 82 -20.18 4.25 9.34
C ASP A 82 -19.04 5.25 9.17
N PRO A 83 -18.39 5.69 10.26
CA PRO A 83 -17.32 6.68 10.18
C PRO A 83 -16.11 6.18 9.39
N GLN A 84 -15.82 4.87 9.42
CA GLN A 84 -14.68 4.31 8.69
C GLN A 84 -14.92 4.42 7.18
N HIS A 85 -16.10 4.04 6.73
CA HIS A 85 -16.45 4.13 5.30
C HIS A 85 -16.53 5.58 4.83
N ALA A 86 -17.07 6.49 5.66
CA ALA A 86 -17.11 7.92 5.36
C ALA A 86 -15.73 8.55 5.21
N LEU A 87 -14.74 8.06 5.96
CA LEU A 87 -13.39 8.63 6.03
C LEU A 87 -12.37 7.93 5.11
N GLU A 88 -12.61 6.70 4.67
CA GLU A 88 -11.72 5.98 3.75
C GLU A 88 -11.38 6.77 2.47
N PRO A 89 -12.32 7.50 1.83
CA PRO A 89 -12.02 8.33 0.66
C PRO A 89 -11.01 9.44 0.96
N ILE A 90 -11.02 10.00 2.18
CA ILE A 90 -10.06 11.01 2.62
C ILE A 90 -8.68 10.37 2.83
N VAL A 91 -8.64 9.17 3.40
CA VAL A 91 -7.41 8.37 3.52
C VAL A 91 -6.84 8.03 2.13
N ASN A 92 -7.68 7.81 1.13
CA ASN A 92 -7.23 7.58 -0.24
C ASN A 92 -6.50 8.80 -0.83
N LEU A 93 -6.87 10.03 -0.47
CA LEU A 93 -6.11 11.23 -0.88
C LEU A 93 -4.67 11.18 -0.35
N ALA A 94 -4.45 10.76 0.91
CA ALA A 94 -3.09 10.53 1.42
C ALA A 94 -2.38 9.41 0.65
N ARG A 95 -3.08 8.32 0.30
CA ARG A 95 -2.49 7.24 -0.52
C ARG A 95 -2.10 7.72 -1.93
N LEU A 96 -2.76 8.74 -2.49
CA LEU A 96 -2.32 9.39 -3.73
C LEU A 96 -1.02 10.15 -3.55
N HIS A 97 -0.86 10.91 -2.44
CA HIS A 97 0.42 11.55 -2.11
C HIS A 97 1.56 10.53 -1.98
N VAL A 98 1.32 9.39 -1.31
CA VAL A 98 2.32 8.29 -1.24
C VAL A 98 2.74 7.84 -2.63
N ARG A 99 1.79 7.67 -3.55
CA ARG A 99 2.08 7.21 -4.93
C ARG A 99 2.82 8.26 -5.75
N ALA A 100 2.58 9.54 -5.48
CA ALA A 100 3.33 10.65 -6.07
C ALA A 100 4.74 10.83 -5.46
N GLY A 101 5.10 10.04 -4.44
CA GLY A 101 6.37 10.17 -3.72
C GLY A 101 6.39 11.27 -2.67
N ASP A 102 5.25 11.94 -2.43
CA ASP A 102 5.11 12.99 -1.42
C ASP A 102 4.70 12.39 -0.07
N GLY A 103 5.64 11.65 0.52
CA GLY A 103 5.49 11.05 1.84
C GLY A 103 5.12 12.04 2.95
N PRO A 104 5.80 13.22 3.04
CA PRO A 104 5.46 14.24 4.02
C PRO A 104 4.02 14.75 3.94
N ALA A 105 3.51 15.08 2.74
CA ALA A 105 2.13 15.54 2.62
C ALA A 105 1.12 14.44 3.03
N ALA A 106 1.40 13.18 2.69
CA ALA A 106 0.58 12.05 3.12
C ALA A 106 0.53 11.93 4.65
N TRP A 107 1.68 12.02 5.34
CA TRP A 107 1.73 12.02 6.81
C TRP A 107 0.92 13.17 7.40
N THR A 108 1.19 14.40 6.95
CA THR A 108 0.52 15.60 7.48
C THR A 108 -0.99 15.54 7.31
N LEU A 109 -1.50 15.03 6.17
CA LEU A 109 -2.93 14.84 5.96
C LEU A 109 -3.51 13.84 6.97
N LEU A 110 -2.90 12.65 7.11
CA LEU A 110 -3.37 11.61 8.01
C LEU A 110 -3.31 12.04 9.48
N GLU A 111 -2.25 12.74 9.88
CA GLU A 111 -2.06 13.24 11.24
C GLU A 111 -3.11 14.31 11.59
N LYS A 112 -3.36 15.27 10.69
CA LYS A 112 -4.41 16.27 10.85
C LYS A 112 -5.79 15.63 10.96
N LEU A 113 -6.09 14.64 10.11
CA LEU A 113 -7.36 13.91 10.16
C LEU A 113 -7.51 13.16 11.49
N PHE A 114 -6.46 12.47 11.92
CA PHE A 114 -6.46 11.75 13.20
C PHE A 114 -6.69 12.71 14.38
N GLN A 115 -5.98 13.83 14.44
CA GLN A 115 -6.13 14.83 15.51
C GLN A 115 -7.53 15.46 15.52
N ALA A 116 -8.10 15.76 14.35
CA ALA A 116 -9.45 16.28 14.23
C ALA A 116 -10.49 15.30 14.81
N ILE A 117 -10.39 14.02 14.47
CA ILE A 117 -11.28 12.98 15.03
C ILE A 117 -11.03 12.77 16.52
N ASP A 118 -9.77 12.69 16.97
CA ASP A 118 -9.39 12.49 18.38
C ASP A 118 -9.89 13.61 19.30
N THR A 119 -9.86 14.85 18.81
CA THR A 119 -10.34 16.04 19.54
C THR A 119 -11.80 16.39 19.25
N ARG A 120 -12.47 15.65 18.35
CA ARG A 120 -13.81 15.94 17.82
C ARG A 120 -13.96 17.36 17.27
N THR A 121 -12.93 17.84 16.57
CA THR A 121 -12.91 19.16 15.92
C THR A 121 -13.12 18.99 14.42
N ASP A 122 -14.03 19.78 13.85
CA ASP A 122 -14.25 19.81 12.40
C ASP A 122 -12.98 20.26 11.65
N ILE A 123 -12.74 19.68 10.47
CA ILE A 123 -11.56 19.98 9.68
C ILE A 123 -11.88 20.06 8.19
N THR A 124 -11.18 20.94 7.47
CA THR A 124 -11.17 20.93 6.01
C THR A 124 -9.90 20.24 5.50
N ILE A 125 -10.06 19.16 4.74
CA ILE A 125 -8.99 18.46 4.06
C ILE A 125 -9.24 18.55 2.58
N ASP A 126 -8.30 19.18 1.87
CA ASP A 126 -8.30 19.21 0.42
C ASP A 126 -9.55 19.87 -0.23
N GLY A 127 -10.25 20.71 0.53
CA GLY A 127 -11.53 21.32 0.13
C GLY A 127 -12.77 20.58 0.62
N LEU A 128 -12.61 19.41 1.25
CA LEU A 128 -13.69 18.64 1.85
C LEU A 128 -13.80 18.96 3.34
N THR A 129 -14.98 19.38 3.78
CA THR A 129 -15.26 19.57 5.20
C THR A 129 -15.68 18.25 5.84
N VAL A 130 -14.90 17.80 6.80
CA VAL A 130 -15.17 16.63 7.62
C VAL A 130 -15.70 17.12 8.95
N SER A 131 -17.00 16.89 9.20
CA SER A 131 -17.57 17.18 10.51
C SER A 131 -17.28 16.03 11.47
N ALA A 132 -16.31 16.23 12.36
CA ALA A 132 -15.92 15.22 13.33
C ALA A 132 -17.06 14.96 14.32
N ILE A 133 -17.81 16.01 14.68
CA ILE A 133 -18.95 15.90 15.60
C ILE A 133 -20.03 15.00 15.01
N LEU A 134 -20.39 15.18 13.74
CA LEU A 134 -21.43 14.37 13.09
C LEU A 134 -21.00 12.92 12.85
N LEU A 135 -19.72 12.68 12.55
CA LEU A 135 -19.18 11.34 12.34
C LEU A 135 -18.87 10.58 13.63
N THR A 136 -18.81 11.28 14.77
CA THR A 136 -18.43 10.68 16.06
C THR A 136 -19.43 11.03 17.16
N ASP A 137 -20.71 11.12 16.76
CA ASP A 137 -21.86 11.50 17.59
C ASP A 137 -22.07 10.56 18.80
N THR A 138 -21.66 9.30 18.66
CA THR A 138 -21.65 8.32 19.75
C THR A 138 -20.22 8.01 20.23
N PRO A 139 -20.03 7.62 21.51
CA PRO A 139 -18.74 7.17 22.02
C PRO A 139 -18.17 5.97 21.24
N GLU A 140 -19.03 5.06 20.78
CA GLU A 140 -18.64 3.90 19.98
C GLU A 140 -18.13 4.30 18.60
N ALA A 141 -18.87 5.15 17.88
CA ALA A 141 -18.45 5.69 16.59
C ALA A 141 -17.12 6.44 16.71
N HIS A 142 -16.95 7.24 17.77
CA HIS A 142 -15.70 7.93 18.06
C HIS A 142 -14.53 6.95 18.26
N LEU A 143 -14.68 5.96 19.15
CA LEU A 143 -13.64 4.99 19.44
C LEU A 143 -13.25 4.19 18.19
N LYS A 144 -14.23 3.79 17.38
CA LYS A 144 -14.03 3.06 16.13
C LYS A 144 -13.24 3.92 15.12
N ALA A 145 -13.70 5.14 14.84
CA ALA A 145 -13.04 6.06 13.90
C ALA A 145 -11.60 6.35 14.32
N ARG A 146 -11.40 6.66 15.61
CA ARG A 146 -10.10 6.97 16.20
C ARG A 146 -9.13 5.79 16.11
N THR A 147 -9.58 4.58 16.49
CA THR A 147 -8.73 3.37 16.47
C THR A 147 -8.32 3.00 15.04
N TRP A 148 -9.26 3.10 14.11
CA TRP A 148 -8.99 2.83 12.70
C TRP A 148 -8.02 3.87 12.11
N LEU A 149 -8.25 5.17 12.31
CA LEU A 149 -7.35 6.23 11.83
C LEU A 149 -5.96 6.15 12.47
N TRP A 150 -5.86 5.78 13.74
CA TRP A 150 -4.57 5.53 14.39
C TRP A 150 -3.81 4.41 13.67
N THR A 151 -4.49 3.30 13.36
CA THR A 151 -3.90 2.20 12.58
C THR A 151 -3.46 2.65 11.19
N VAL A 152 -4.28 3.47 10.51
CA VAL A 152 -3.94 4.04 9.20
C VAL A 152 -2.72 4.97 9.28
N LEU A 153 -2.64 5.84 10.29
CA LEU A 153 -1.52 6.75 10.50
C LEU A 153 -0.21 5.97 10.70
N LEU A 154 -0.23 4.97 11.59
CA LEU A 154 0.93 4.12 11.85
C LEU A 154 1.35 3.32 10.61
N GLY A 155 0.40 2.71 9.90
CA GLY A 155 0.70 1.82 8.79
C GLY A 155 0.97 2.54 7.47
N THR A 156 0.10 3.47 7.06
CA THR A 156 0.22 4.19 5.78
C THR A 156 1.10 5.43 5.93
N GLY A 157 0.92 6.20 7.01
CA GLY A 157 1.71 7.41 7.25
C GLY A 157 3.19 7.08 7.41
N ALA A 158 3.56 6.13 8.28
CA ALA A 158 4.97 5.82 8.49
C ALA A 158 5.63 5.25 7.23
N HIS A 159 4.90 4.43 6.46
CA HIS A 159 5.37 3.94 5.16
C HIS A 159 5.59 5.08 4.16
N ALA A 160 4.74 6.10 4.17
CA ALA A 160 4.88 7.28 3.32
C ALA A 160 6.21 8.02 3.59
N LEU A 161 6.50 8.31 4.86
CA LEU A 161 7.77 8.94 5.25
C LEU A 161 8.98 8.05 4.92
N ALA A 162 8.87 6.75 5.19
CA ALA A 162 9.93 5.78 4.92
C ALA A 162 10.29 5.69 3.42
N THR A 163 9.29 5.59 2.55
CA THR A 163 9.51 5.52 1.10
C THR A 163 10.05 6.83 0.51
N ALA A 164 9.76 7.98 1.14
CA ALA A 164 10.41 9.26 0.86
C ALA A 164 11.85 9.38 1.40
N GLY A 165 12.38 8.32 2.03
CA GLY A 165 13.73 8.28 2.61
C GLY A 165 13.85 8.89 4.01
N ARG A 166 12.75 9.33 4.63
CA ARG A 166 12.73 9.96 5.97
C ARG A 166 12.58 8.92 7.09
N TRP A 167 13.44 7.90 7.09
CA TRP A 167 13.36 6.75 8.00
C TRP A 167 13.45 7.11 9.48
N ASP A 168 14.38 8.01 9.85
CA ASP A 168 14.55 8.42 11.25
C ASP A 168 13.33 9.17 11.79
N GLU A 169 12.74 10.04 10.97
CA GLU A 169 11.49 10.72 11.32
C GLU A 169 10.33 9.73 11.41
N ALA A 170 10.17 8.83 10.43
CA ALA A 170 9.14 7.80 10.47
C ALA A 170 9.23 6.97 11.76
N SER A 171 10.44 6.56 12.15
CA SER A 171 10.70 5.84 13.40
C SER A 171 10.40 6.69 14.64
N HIS A 172 10.75 7.97 14.64
CA HIS A 172 10.43 8.89 15.73
C HIS A 172 8.92 9.03 15.93
N ARG A 173 8.17 9.27 14.84
CA ARG A 173 6.71 9.38 14.86
C ARG A 173 6.04 8.08 15.31
N LEU A 174 6.51 6.94 14.84
CA LEU A 174 6.02 5.64 15.31
C LEU A 174 6.23 5.47 16.82
N ARG A 175 7.34 5.94 17.39
CA ARG A 175 7.54 5.91 18.85
C ARG A 175 6.59 6.85 19.58
N GLU A 176 6.41 8.07 19.08
CA GLU A 176 5.47 9.07 19.63
C GLU A 176 4.05 8.50 19.73
N TYR A 177 3.58 7.84 18.67
CA TYR A 177 2.26 7.21 18.60
C TYR A 177 2.22 5.75 19.12
N LYS A 178 3.28 5.27 19.78
CA LYS A 178 3.40 3.91 20.35
C LYS A 178 3.17 2.78 19.35
N GLY A 179 3.52 2.99 18.08
CA GLY A 179 3.39 2.03 16.99
C GLY A 179 4.53 1.03 16.84
N VAL A 180 5.53 1.02 17.73
CA VAL A 180 6.66 0.06 17.69
C VAL A 180 6.36 -1.12 18.63
N GLY A 181 5.83 -2.21 18.07
CA GLY A 181 5.51 -3.44 18.80
C GLY A 181 6.68 -4.43 18.92
N ALA A 182 6.45 -5.60 19.52
CA ALA A 182 7.44 -6.68 19.71
C ALA A 182 7.61 -7.59 18.47
N ARG A 183 6.60 -7.66 17.60
CA ARG A 183 6.56 -8.45 16.37
C ARG A 183 7.06 -7.67 15.15
N MET A 184 7.36 -8.35 14.04
CA MET A 184 7.91 -7.73 12.83
C MET A 184 6.84 -7.09 11.93
N LEU A 185 6.08 -6.15 12.49
CA LEU A 185 5.11 -5.32 11.75
C LEU A 185 5.75 -3.99 11.30
N ASP A 186 4.97 -3.11 10.64
CA ASP A 186 5.43 -1.84 10.04
C ASP A 186 6.38 -1.07 10.98
N GLY A 187 5.96 -0.84 12.22
CA GLY A 187 6.69 0.03 13.14
C GLY A 187 8.07 -0.49 13.54
N ARG A 188 8.19 -1.82 13.71
CA ARG A 188 9.47 -2.46 14.03
C ARG A 188 10.40 -2.46 12.82
N GLN A 189 9.88 -2.79 11.64
CA GLN A 189 10.66 -2.78 10.40
C GLN A 189 11.20 -1.39 10.08
N VAL A 190 10.35 -0.36 10.12
CA VAL A 190 10.78 1.04 9.90
C VAL A 190 11.87 1.43 10.89
N THR A 191 11.75 1.01 12.16
CA THR A 191 12.76 1.36 13.18
C THR A 191 14.07 0.62 12.97
N VAL A 192 14.06 -0.67 12.62
CA VAL A 192 15.29 -1.42 12.27
C VAL A 192 15.98 -0.78 11.08
N ILE A 193 15.23 -0.47 10.01
CA ILE A 193 15.78 0.14 8.79
C ILE A 193 16.33 1.54 9.10
N ALA A 194 15.64 2.34 9.92
CA ALA A 194 16.13 3.65 10.35
C ALA A 194 17.49 3.54 11.07
N HIS A 195 17.63 2.62 12.03
CA HIS A 195 18.92 2.35 12.66
C HIS A 195 19.98 1.89 11.65
N ALA A 196 19.64 0.98 10.73
CA ALA A 196 20.57 0.45 9.75
C ALA A 196 21.01 1.49 8.70
N MET A 197 20.14 2.43 8.34
CA MET A 197 20.41 3.55 7.43
C MET A 197 21.30 4.62 8.06
N ALA A 198 21.16 4.84 9.38
CA ALA A 198 21.95 5.81 10.12
C ALA A 198 23.26 5.24 10.71
N GLY A 199 23.68 4.04 10.31
CA GLY A 199 24.91 3.40 10.82
C GLY A 199 24.82 2.89 12.26
N ARG A 200 23.63 2.93 12.88
CA ARG A 200 23.40 2.47 14.26
C ARG A 200 23.19 0.95 14.30
N HIS A 201 24.16 0.21 13.76
CA HIS A 201 24.04 -1.24 13.50
C HIS A 201 23.84 -2.06 14.77
N GLN A 202 24.45 -1.68 15.89
CA GLN A 202 24.22 -2.36 17.17
C GLN A 202 22.76 -2.27 17.62
N GLN A 203 22.12 -1.10 17.45
CA GLN A 203 20.71 -0.91 17.81
C GLN A 203 19.79 -1.69 16.85
N ALA A 204 20.12 -1.71 15.56
CA ALA A 204 19.41 -2.53 14.58
C ALA A 204 19.47 -4.02 14.93
N ARG A 205 20.67 -4.55 15.23
CA ARG A 205 20.87 -5.95 15.65
C ARG A 205 20.14 -6.29 16.95
N ALA A 206 20.23 -5.41 17.96
CA ALA A 206 19.52 -5.62 19.22
C ALA A 206 18.00 -5.69 19.02
N MET A 207 17.45 -4.83 18.16
CA MET A 207 16.02 -4.85 17.84
C MET A 207 15.61 -6.10 17.06
N LEU A 208 16.43 -6.54 16.09
CA LEU A 208 16.23 -7.79 15.36
C LEU A 208 16.24 -8.99 16.32
N GLY A 209 17.26 -9.10 17.17
CA GLY A 209 17.39 -10.19 18.15
C GLY A 209 16.27 -10.24 19.20
N ALA A 210 15.69 -9.08 19.55
CA ALA A 210 14.55 -8.98 20.46
C ALA A 210 13.18 -9.12 19.77
N THR A 211 13.14 -9.37 18.45
CA THR A 211 11.88 -9.53 17.71
C THR A 211 11.25 -10.87 18.06
N GLN A 212 9.99 -10.85 18.47
CA GLN A 212 9.23 -12.08 18.69
C GLN A 212 8.86 -12.72 17.34
N PRO A 213 9.00 -14.04 17.18
CA PRO A 213 8.53 -14.75 16.00
C PRO A 213 7.04 -14.50 15.74
N GLY A 214 6.67 -14.50 14.46
CA GLY A 214 5.31 -14.25 14.02
C GLY A 214 4.88 -15.22 12.92
N GLU A 215 4.03 -14.72 12.02
CA GLU A 215 3.62 -15.43 10.82
C GLU A 215 4.84 -15.71 9.91
N PRO A 216 4.75 -16.70 9.00
CA PRO A 216 5.88 -17.04 8.13
C PRO A 216 6.49 -15.84 7.39
N TRP A 217 5.66 -14.91 6.91
CA TRP A 217 6.13 -13.69 6.24
C TRP A 217 6.91 -12.75 7.16
N GLU A 218 6.56 -12.65 8.46
CA GLU A 218 7.30 -11.86 9.44
C GLU A 218 8.68 -12.44 9.68
N ASN A 219 8.78 -13.77 9.75
CA ASN A 219 10.05 -14.45 9.94
C ASN A 219 10.95 -14.29 8.71
N ALA A 220 10.39 -14.39 7.50
CA ALA A 220 11.13 -14.16 6.26
C ALA A 220 11.63 -12.71 6.13
N VAL A 221 10.78 -11.73 6.49
CA VAL A 221 11.17 -10.31 6.53
C VAL A 221 12.27 -10.07 7.57
N THR A 222 12.14 -10.64 8.78
CA THR A 222 13.15 -10.52 9.84
C THR A 222 14.49 -11.07 9.39
N ALA A 223 14.51 -12.29 8.84
CA ALA A 223 15.73 -12.92 8.36
C ALA A 223 16.35 -12.14 7.19
N CYS A 224 15.52 -11.61 6.27
CA CYS A 224 15.99 -10.76 5.18
C CYS A 224 16.60 -9.44 5.68
N LEU A 225 15.99 -8.76 6.67
CA LEU A 225 16.55 -7.55 7.27
C LEU A 225 17.89 -7.81 7.95
N SER A 226 18.05 -8.95 8.62
CA SER A 226 19.30 -9.32 9.28
C SER A 226 20.48 -9.37 8.32
N LEU A 227 20.27 -9.76 7.06
CA LEU A 227 21.33 -9.74 6.03
C LEU A 227 21.79 -8.32 5.65
N HIS A 228 20.94 -7.32 5.83
CA HIS A 228 21.23 -5.92 5.48
C HIS A 228 21.86 -5.12 6.62
N VAL A 229 22.10 -5.77 7.76
CA VAL A 229 22.79 -5.21 8.92
C VAL A 229 24.13 -5.93 9.08
N PRO A 230 25.28 -5.21 9.02
CA PRO A 230 26.60 -5.83 9.13
C PRO A 230 26.73 -6.73 10.38
N THR A 231 27.38 -7.88 10.22
CA THR A 231 27.66 -8.87 11.28
C THR A 231 29.01 -9.54 11.00
N ASP A 232 29.65 -10.09 12.03
CA ASP A 232 30.95 -10.77 11.92
C ASP A 232 30.82 -12.19 11.34
N ASP A 233 29.64 -12.80 11.43
CA ASP A 233 29.34 -14.14 10.88
C ASP A 233 28.02 -14.13 10.06
N PRO A 234 28.09 -13.92 8.73
CA PRO A 234 26.90 -13.82 7.89
C PRO A 234 26.39 -15.17 7.35
N ALA A 235 27.16 -16.26 7.43
CA ALA A 235 26.84 -17.51 6.74
C ALA A 235 25.56 -18.18 7.29
N ASP A 236 25.42 -18.20 8.62
CA ASP A 236 24.23 -18.72 9.29
C ASP A 236 22.97 -17.88 8.99
N LEU A 237 23.15 -16.57 8.81
CA LEU A 237 22.04 -15.68 8.44
C LEU A 237 21.55 -15.95 7.03
N VAL A 238 22.45 -16.18 6.07
CA VAL A 238 22.08 -16.50 4.68
C VAL A 238 21.26 -17.79 4.63
N THR A 239 21.72 -18.83 5.32
CA THR A 239 21.01 -20.12 5.41
C THR A 239 19.62 -19.93 6.01
N THR A 240 19.53 -19.18 7.11
CA THR A 240 18.26 -18.86 7.79
C THR A 240 17.29 -18.09 6.89
N ALA A 241 17.78 -17.05 6.20
CA ALA A 241 16.97 -16.23 5.31
C ALA A 241 16.44 -17.01 4.11
N LEU A 242 17.27 -17.87 3.51
CA LEU A 242 16.84 -18.74 2.41
C LEU A 242 15.80 -19.77 2.86
N ALA A 243 15.97 -20.36 4.06
CA ALA A 243 15.00 -21.27 4.64
C ALA A 243 13.65 -20.58 4.90
N ALA A 244 13.67 -19.41 5.54
CA ALA A 244 12.46 -18.63 5.83
C ALA A 244 11.75 -18.17 4.55
N TYR A 245 12.51 -17.72 3.54
CA TYR A 245 11.97 -17.33 2.24
C TYR A 245 11.31 -18.51 1.52
N ARG A 246 11.94 -19.69 1.51
CA ARG A 246 11.36 -20.91 0.90
C ARG A 246 10.10 -21.37 1.62
N ALA A 247 10.02 -21.19 2.94
CA ALA A 247 8.85 -21.54 3.73
C ALA A 247 7.60 -20.71 3.40
N LEU A 248 7.75 -19.56 2.73
CA LEU A 248 6.60 -18.79 2.23
C LEU A 248 5.85 -19.49 1.10
N GLY A 249 6.53 -20.38 0.36
CA GLY A 249 5.95 -21.02 -0.80
C GLY A 249 5.62 -20.03 -1.93
N PRO A 250 4.71 -20.40 -2.85
CA PRO A 250 4.28 -19.53 -3.93
C PRO A 250 3.47 -18.34 -3.40
N ALA A 251 3.57 -17.20 -4.09
CA ALA A 251 2.83 -16.01 -3.71
C ALA A 251 1.32 -16.23 -3.79
N GLU A 252 0.62 -15.92 -2.69
CA GLU A 252 -0.84 -15.88 -2.67
C GLU A 252 -1.39 -14.78 -3.60
N SER A 253 -2.63 -14.96 -4.05
CA SER A 253 -3.32 -13.95 -4.86
C SER A 253 -3.36 -12.60 -4.14
N GLY A 254 -2.90 -11.56 -4.83
CA GLY A 254 -2.85 -10.20 -4.29
C GLY A 254 -1.58 -9.85 -3.51
N LEU A 255 -0.66 -10.79 -3.26
CA LEU A 255 0.61 -10.50 -2.57
C LEU A 255 1.80 -10.30 -3.52
N ALA A 256 1.55 -10.03 -4.81
CA ALA A 256 2.58 -9.93 -5.83
C ALA A 256 3.65 -8.88 -5.55
N VAL A 257 3.22 -7.69 -5.12
CA VAL A 257 4.14 -6.59 -4.79
C VAL A 257 4.98 -6.91 -3.55
N PHE A 258 4.42 -7.61 -2.58
CA PHE A 258 5.18 -8.03 -1.39
C PHE A 258 6.25 -9.05 -1.78
N HIS A 259 5.86 -10.10 -2.50
CA HIS A 259 6.78 -11.16 -2.90
C HIS A 259 7.91 -10.64 -3.79
N ILE A 260 7.60 -9.89 -4.86
CA ILE A 260 8.64 -9.36 -5.76
C ILE A 260 9.65 -8.51 -5.00
N ARG A 261 9.20 -7.64 -4.09
CA ARG A 261 10.09 -6.77 -3.31
C ARG A 261 10.92 -7.54 -2.30
N LEU A 262 10.37 -8.55 -1.64
CA LEU A 262 11.11 -9.42 -0.72
C LEU A 262 12.20 -10.20 -1.45
N SER A 263 11.85 -10.83 -2.57
CA SER A 263 12.81 -11.58 -3.38
C SER A 263 13.92 -10.70 -3.94
N LEU A 264 13.60 -9.49 -4.43
CA LEU A 264 14.60 -8.53 -4.90
C LEU A 264 15.51 -8.07 -3.77
N THR A 265 14.95 -7.80 -2.59
CA THR A 265 15.72 -7.42 -1.38
C THR A 265 16.64 -8.55 -0.92
N LEU A 266 16.19 -9.80 -1.02
CA LEU A 266 17.01 -10.97 -0.74
C LEU A 266 18.15 -11.11 -1.76
N ILE A 267 17.87 -10.95 -3.06
CA ILE A 267 18.91 -10.92 -4.11
C ILE A 267 19.96 -9.85 -3.82
N ASP A 268 19.57 -8.67 -3.33
CA ASP A 268 20.52 -7.60 -3.01
C ASP A 268 21.45 -7.92 -1.84
N ALA A 269 21.00 -8.79 -0.93
CA ALA A 269 21.77 -9.22 0.23
C ALA A 269 22.71 -10.40 -0.06
N LEU A 270 22.45 -11.16 -1.13
CA LEU A 270 23.27 -12.32 -1.49
C LEU A 270 24.47 -11.90 -2.34
N ASP A 271 25.62 -12.53 -2.10
CA ASP A 271 26.79 -12.40 -2.97
C ASP A 271 26.45 -12.72 -4.43
N SER A 272 27.15 -12.07 -5.37
CA SER A 272 26.88 -12.22 -6.81
C SER A 272 27.05 -13.66 -7.30
N GLU A 273 27.92 -14.43 -6.66
CA GLU A 273 28.23 -15.83 -7.01
C GLU A 273 27.35 -16.84 -6.27
N HIS A 274 26.49 -16.40 -5.33
CA HIS A 274 25.69 -17.30 -4.52
C HIS A 274 24.64 -18.04 -5.39
N PRO A 275 24.61 -19.38 -5.47
CA PRO A 275 23.75 -20.13 -6.40
C PRO A 275 22.24 -19.83 -6.25
N ALA A 276 21.78 -19.57 -5.03
CA ALA A 276 20.38 -19.20 -4.79
C ALA A 276 19.96 -17.89 -5.47
N ARG A 277 20.91 -16.97 -5.74
CA ARG A 277 20.63 -15.68 -6.37
C ARG A 277 20.08 -15.87 -7.78
N GLU A 278 20.71 -16.73 -8.58
CA GLU A 278 20.28 -17.08 -9.94
C GLU A 278 18.93 -17.81 -9.92
N GLN A 279 18.75 -18.77 -9.01
CA GLN A 279 17.49 -19.51 -8.90
C GLN A 279 16.30 -18.58 -8.54
N ILE A 280 16.48 -17.68 -7.58
CA ILE A 280 15.46 -16.71 -7.19
C ILE A 280 15.17 -15.77 -8.37
N ALA A 281 16.21 -15.28 -9.05
CA ALA A 281 16.08 -14.42 -10.22
C ALA A 281 15.25 -15.09 -11.34
N ALA A 282 15.53 -16.36 -11.67
CA ALA A 282 14.81 -17.07 -12.72
C ALA A 282 13.33 -17.26 -12.37
N ASN A 283 13.03 -17.52 -11.10
CA ASN A 283 11.66 -17.61 -10.60
C ASN A 283 10.94 -16.25 -10.68
N LEU A 284 11.62 -15.16 -10.35
CA LEU A 284 11.05 -13.82 -10.42
C LEU A 284 10.66 -13.40 -11.83
N ILE A 285 11.48 -13.71 -12.83
CA ILE A 285 11.17 -13.38 -14.24
C ILE A 285 9.87 -14.08 -14.66
N ARG A 286 9.71 -15.36 -14.33
CA ARG A 286 8.48 -16.11 -14.62
C ARG A 286 7.28 -15.55 -13.86
N TYR A 287 7.49 -15.19 -12.59
CA TYR A 287 6.44 -14.62 -11.75
C TYR A 287 5.94 -13.27 -12.29
N ALA A 288 6.87 -12.37 -12.61
CA ALA A 288 6.60 -11.02 -13.06
C ALA A 288 5.85 -10.97 -14.40
N ALA A 289 5.93 -12.01 -15.22
CA ALA A 289 5.19 -12.12 -16.48
C ALA A 289 3.66 -12.16 -16.33
N ASN A 290 3.14 -12.26 -15.10
CA ASN A 290 1.68 -12.35 -14.83
C ASN A 290 1.10 -11.12 -14.11
N ASP A 291 1.92 -10.15 -13.71
CA ASP A 291 1.45 -8.97 -12.98
C ASP A 291 2.28 -7.73 -13.35
N GLY A 292 1.62 -6.69 -13.85
CA GLY A 292 2.27 -5.44 -14.28
C GLY A 292 3.04 -4.71 -13.17
N TYR A 293 2.63 -4.80 -11.90
CA TYR A 293 3.42 -4.20 -10.81
C TYR A 293 4.70 -4.99 -10.54
N ALA A 294 4.61 -6.31 -10.56
CA ALA A 294 5.79 -7.17 -10.43
C ALA A 294 6.77 -6.97 -11.60
N ALA A 295 6.26 -6.90 -12.84
CA ALA A 295 7.07 -6.58 -14.02
C ALA A 295 7.76 -5.21 -13.90
N ARG A 296 7.02 -4.17 -13.50
CA ARG A 296 7.59 -2.83 -13.29
C ARG A 296 8.69 -2.83 -12.23
N ASP A 297 8.43 -3.41 -11.06
CA ASP A 297 9.40 -3.44 -9.95
C ASP A 297 10.66 -4.25 -10.35
N LEU A 298 10.50 -5.30 -11.15
CA LEU A 298 11.61 -6.09 -11.70
C LEU A 298 12.45 -5.30 -12.72
N LEU A 299 11.82 -4.65 -13.69
CA LEU A 299 12.49 -3.84 -14.72
C LEU A 299 13.21 -2.61 -14.15
N ALA A 300 12.69 -2.07 -13.04
CA ALA A 300 13.29 -0.97 -12.30
C ALA A 300 14.46 -1.41 -11.38
N HIS A 301 14.68 -2.71 -11.19
CA HIS A 301 15.79 -3.18 -10.35
C HIS A 301 17.14 -2.85 -11.01
N PRO A 302 18.08 -2.18 -10.32
CA PRO A 302 19.36 -1.75 -10.92
C PRO A 302 20.19 -2.89 -11.51
N GLY A 303 20.08 -4.08 -10.93
CA GLY A 303 20.79 -5.27 -11.37
C GLY A 303 20.02 -6.08 -12.41
N ARG A 304 19.06 -5.46 -13.14
CA ARG A 304 18.19 -6.02 -14.20
C ARG A 304 18.64 -7.42 -14.54
N LEU A 305 18.01 -8.39 -13.85
CA LEU A 305 18.58 -9.71 -13.58
C LEU A 305 19.41 -10.19 -14.77
N GLY A 306 20.74 -10.24 -14.64
CA GLY A 306 21.65 -10.46 -15.78
C GLY A 306 21.41 -11.78 -16.54
N ILE A 307 20.54 -12.63 -16.02
CA ILE A 307 20.06 -13.89 -16.59
C ILE A 307 18.82 -13.74 -17.49
N ALA A 308 18.16 -12.56 -17.49
CA ALA A 308 16.97 -12.31 -18.29
C ALA A 308 17.37 -12.15 -19.76
N THR A 309 16.73 -12.93 -20.63
CA THR A 309 16.89 -12.79 -22.09
C THR A 309 16.24 -11.50 -22.59
N SER A 310 16.70 -10.96 -23.72
CA SER A 310 16.08 -9.78 -24.34
C SER A 310 14.57 -10.00 -24.58
N ARG A 311 14.17 -11.20 -25.02
CA ARG A 311 12.77 -11.56 -25.21
C ARG A 311 11.94 -11.44 -23.92
N GLN A 312 12.49 -11.87 -22.78
CA GLN A 312 11.79 -11.74 -21.50
C GLN A 312 11.69 -10.28 -21.07
N ILE A 313 12.72 -9.47 -21.31
CA ILE A 313 12.69 -8.03 -21.04
C ILE A 313 11.63 -7.34 -21.89
N ASP A 314 11.55 -7.67 -23.19
CA ASP A 314 10.55 -7.13 -24.11
C ASP A 314 9.13 -7.52 -23.65
N GLN A 315 8.90 -8.79 -23.32
CA GLN A 315 7.62 -9.27 -22.80
C GLN A 315 7.17 -8.55 -21.52
N LEU A 316 8.09 -8.33 -20.58
CA LEU A 316 7.79 -7.60 -19.34
C LEU A 316 7.50 -6.13 -19.63
N THR A 317 8.21 -5.52 -20.58
CA THR A 317 8.02 -4.13 -20.99
C THR A 317 6.67 -3.94 -21.68
N ASP A 318 6.32 -4.87 -22.58
CA ASP A 318 5.01 -4.91 -23.24
C ASP A 318 3.89 -5.09 -22.21
N LEU A 319 4.08 -5.96 -21.22
CA LEU A 319 3.10 -6.13 -20.14
C LEU A 319 2.89 -4.82 -19.36
N VAL A 320 3.97 -4.16 -18.90
CA VAL A 320 3.87 -2.88 -18.18
C VAL A 320 3.13 -1.82 -19.02
N THR A 321 3.44 -1.77 -20.32
CA THR A 321 2.80 -0.86 -21.27
C THR A 321 1.32 -1.19 -21.44
N ASN A 322 0.96 -2.46 -21.62
CA ASN A 322 -0.42 -2.93 -21.76
C ASN A 322 -1.24 -2.73 -20.48
N CYS A 323 -0.60 -2.81 -19.31
CA CYS A 323 -1.20 -2.42 -18.03
C CYS A 323 -1.47 -0.91 -17.94
N GLY A 324 -0.89 -0.10 -18.83
CA GLY A 324 -1.05 1.35 -18.87
C GLY A 324 -0.31 2.07 -17.75
N LEU A 325 0.71 1.46 -17.15
CA LEU A 325 1.43 2.04 -16.01
C LEU A 325 2.24 3.27 -16.45
N ALA A 326 2.00 4.40 -15.79
CA ALA A 326 2.63 5.70 -16.07
C ALA A 326 2.47 6.20 -17.53
N LEU A 327 1.38 5.80 -18.21
CA LEU A 327 1.11 6.21 -19.59
C LEU A 327 0.85 7.73 -19.74
N GLY A 328 0.43 8.40 -18.66
CA GLY A 328 0.11 9.83 -18.61
C GLY A 328 -1.18 10.23 -19.35
N THR A 329 -1.85 9.27 -20.00
CA THR A 329 -3.06 9.48 -20.78
C THR A 329 -3.97 8.26 -20.68
N MET A 330 -5.25 8.45 -21.04
CA MET A 330 -6.23 7.39 -21.17
C MET A 330 -7.11 7.69 -22.39
N SER A 331 -7.51 6.66 -23.13
CA SER A 331 -8.36 6.85 -24.31
C SER A 331 -9.72 7.46 -23.90
N PRO A 332 -10.33 8.29 -24.76
CA PRO A 332 -11.67 8.84 -24.49
C PRO A 332 -12.72 7.75 -24.22
N ALA A 333 -12.61 6.60 -24.90
CA ALA A 333 -13.48 5.46 -24.69
C ALA A 333 -13.35 4.89 -23.28
N HIS A 334 -12.13 4.66 -22.79
CA HIS A 334 -11.91 4.18 -21.41
C HIS A 334 -12.42 5.20 -20.37
N LEU A 335 -12.19 6.50 -20.59
CA LEU A 335 -12.68 7.55 -19.69
C LEU A 335 -14.21 7.58 -19.63
N ALA A 336 -14.89 7.43 -20.78
CA ALA A 336 -16.34 7.37 -20.84
C ALA A 336 -16.88 6.14 -20.10
N THR A 337 -16.28 4.97 -20.31
CA THR A 337 -16.66 3.72 -19.61
C THR A 337 -16.49 3.86 -18.10
N LEU A 338 -15.36 4.37 -17.63
CA LEU A 338 -15.10 4.56 -16.20
C LEU A 338 -16.05 5.59 -15.59
N SER A 339 -16.30 6.71 -16.28
CA SER A 339 -17.23 7.73 -15.80
C SER A 339 -18.64 7.15 -15.63
N GLY A 340 -19.13 6.39 -16.61
CA GLY A 340 -20.43 5.70 -16.49
C GLY A 340 -20.45 4.67 -15.37
N ALA A 341 -19.37 3.92 -15.15
CA ALA A 341 -19.28 2.99 -14.02
C ALA A 341 -19.33 3.70 -12.66
N LEU A 342 -18.70 4.88 -12.54
CA LEU A 342 -18.75 5.71 -11.35
C LEU A 342 -20.15 6.33 -11.13
N ASP A 343 -20.83 6.76 -12.19
CA ASP A 343 -22.22 7.25 -12.13
C ASP A 343 -23.16 6.16 -11.57
N THR A 344 -23.04 4.94 -12.11
CA THR A 344 -23.77 3.77 -11.62
C THR A 344 -23.46 3.49 -10.15
N ALA A 345 -22.18 3.46 -9.77
CA ALA A 345 -21.77 3.20 -8.39
C ALA A 345 -22.26 4.30 -7.42
N GLU A 346 -22.17 5.56 -7.79
CA GLU A 346 -22.63 6.68 -6.96
C GLU A 346 -24.13 6.59 -6.69
N SER A 347 -24.93 6.21 -7.69
CA SER A 347 -26.38 6.02 -7.51
C SER A 347 -26.71 5.01 -6.41
N VAL A 348 -25.90 3.95 -6.28
CA VAL A 348 -26.07 2.91 -5.25
C VAL A 348 -25.75 3.47 -3.86
N ILE A 349 -24.65 4.22 -3.74
CA ILE A 349 -24.22 4.83 -2.47
C ILE A 349 -25.22 5.89 -2.01
N ALA A 350 -25.66 6.78 -2.92
CA ALA A 350 -26.61 7.85 -2.61
C ALA A 350 -28.00 7.34 -2.19
N CYS A 351 -28.41 6.16 -2.66
CA CYS A 351 -29.66 5.54 -2.22
C CYS A 351 -29.64 5.08 -0.75
N GLN A 352 -28.49 5.04 -0.09
CA GLN A 352 -28.39 4.75 1.33
C GLN A 352 -28.88 5.94 2.15
N LYS A 353 -30.04 5.82 2.79
CA LYS A 353 -30.52 6.83 3.73
C LYS A 353 -29.64 6.80 4.98
N ARG A 354 -29.11 7.95 5.40
CA ARG A 354 -28.64 8.17 6.78
C ARG A 354 -29.79 7.84 7.73
N ARG A 355 -29.74 6.68 8.40
CA ARG A 355 -30.66 6.40 9.52
C ARG A 355 -30.31 7.37 10.64
N ARG A 356 -31.01 8.51 10.72
CA ARG A 356 -31.01 9.32 11.94
C ARG A 356 -31.60 8.47 13.05
N ALA A 357 -30.81 8.10 14.05
CA ALA A 357 -31.34 7.61 15.31
C ALA A 357 -32.30 8.68 15.85
N HIS A 358 -33.59 8.33 15.95
CA HIS A 358 -34.56 9.16 16.66
C HIS A 358 -34.14 9.20 18.13
N LEU A 359 -33.86 10.40 18.64
CA LEU A 359 -33.94 10.67 20.07
C LEU A 359 -35.42 10.55 20.46
N PRO A 360 -35.80 9.72 21.44
CA PRO A 360 -37.11 9.84 22.06
C PRO A 360 -37.15 11.15 22.86
N VAL A 361 -38.23 11.89 22.67
CA VAL A 361 -38.59 13.12 23.40
C VAL A 361 -38.75 12.84 24.88
#